data_AF-A0A921JZ73-F1
#
_entry.id   AF-A0A921JZ73-F1
#
_cell.length_a   1.000
_cell.length_b   1.000
_cell.length_c   1.000
_cell.angle_alpha   90.00
_cell.angle_beta   90.00
_cell.angle_gamma   90.00
#
_symmetry.space_group_name_H-M   'P 1'
#
loop_
_entity.id
_entity.type
_entity.pdbx_description
1 polymer ?
#
loop_
_entity_poly.entity_id
_entity_poly.type
_entity_poly.pdbx_seq_one_letter_code
_entity_poly.pdbx_strand_id
1 'polypeptide(L)'
;AREFWSEDMVAFLIGCSFTFEHPLLAAGVPVRHIDAGRNVPMYRTNRACRPAGEFRGELVVSMRSIPAEQVADAVRISSRFPSVHGAPVHVGEPAGLGIADLAQPDFGDPPVTRDGDVPVFWACGVTPQAMVMASAPPLAITHSPGMMLITDAPDSDYQVP
;
A
#
# COMPACT_ATOMS: atom_id res chain seq x y z
N ALA A 1 -0.99 3.23 25.67
CA ALA A 1 -1.20 2.13 24.69
C ALA A 1 -0.94 0.74 25.27
N ARG A 2 0.11 0.50 26.07
CA ARG A 2 0.37 -0.82 26.69
C ARG A 2 -0.81 -1.34 27.51
N GLU A 3 -1.59 -0.44 28.11
CA GLU A 3 -2.81 -0.75 28.88
C GLU A 3 -3.92 -1.42 28.06
N PHE A 4 -3.91 -1.30 26.73
CA PHE A 4 -4.92 -1.93 25.86
C PHE A 4 -4.53 -3.35 25.45
N TRP A 5 -3.30 -3.80 25.74
CA TRP A 5 -2.83 -5.14 25.36
C TRP A 5 -3.15 -6.18 26.44
N SER A 6 -3.57 -7.37 26.00
CA SER A 6 -3.81 -8.55 26.84
C SER A 6 -3.03 -9.77 26.35
N GLU A 7 -2.89 -10.80 27.20
CA GLU A 7 -2.08 -12.00 26.90
C GLU A 7 -2.66 -12.88 25.79
N ASP A 8 -3.97 -12.75 25.51
CA ASP A 8 -4.69 -13.47 24.46
C ASP A 8 -4.66 -12.75 23.10
N MET A 9 -4.01 -11.58 23.00
CA MET A 9 -3.89 -10.86 21.74
C MET A 9 -2.90 -11.52 20.78
N VAL A 10 -3.24 -11.47 19.49
CA VAL A 10 -2.38 -11.91 18.40
C VAL A 10 -1.93 -10.69 17.59
N ALA A 11 -0.61 -10.52 17.45
CA ALA A 11 -0.03 -9.48 16.61
C ALA A 11 0.24 -10.00 15.20
N PHE A 12 -0.22 -9.25 14.19
CA PHE A 12 0.07 -9.50 12.79
C PHE A 12 0.99 -8.40 12.26
N LEU A 13 2.18 -8.79 11.79
CA LEU A 13 3.07 -7.90 11.08
C LEU A 13 2.79 -8.03 9.58
N ILE A 14 2.39 -6.93 8.96
CA ILE A 14 1.92 -6.88 7.57
C ILE A 14 2.89 -6.01 6.77
N GLY A 15 3.31 -6.51 5.61
CA GLY A 15 4.30 -5.85 4.76
C GLY A 15 3.89 -4.45 4.30
N CYS A 16 4.90 -3.63 3.98
CA CYS A 16 4.78 -2.24 3.56
C CYS A 16 5.47 -2.01 2.21
N SER A 17 5.04 -0.99 1.47
CA SER A 17 5.59 -0.61 0.17
C SER A 17 7.05 -0.17 0.21
N PHE A 18 7.53 0.24 1.38
CA PHE A 18 8.92 0.65 1.59
C PHE A 18 9.90 -0.42 1.09
N THR A 19 9.50 -1.70 1.18
CA THR A 19 10.28 -2.85 0.69
C THR A 19 10.60 -2.83 -0.80
N PHE A 20 9.71 -2.31 -1.65
CA PHE A 20 9.99 -2.19 -3.09
C PHE A 20 10.37 -0.77 -3.51
N GLU A 21 10.10 0.26 -2.71
CA GLU A 21 10.44 1.64 -3.04
C GLU A 21 11.95 1.88 -3.10
N HIS A 22 12.73 1.26 -2.21
CA HIS A 22 14.19 1.31 -2.29
C HIS A 22 14.71 0.72 -3.63
N PRO A 23 14.31 -0.49 -4.05
CA PRO A 23 14.60 -1.01 -5.39
C PRO A 23 14.16 -0.12 -6.56
N LEU A 24 13.00 0.54 -6.47
CA LEU A 24 12.54 1.47 -7.52
C LEU A 24 13.50 2.66 -7.65
N LEU A 25 13.82 3.31 -6.53
CA LEU A 25 14.74 4.44 -6.51
C LEU A 25 16.15 4.05 -6.99
N ALA A 26 16.64 2.87 -6.58
CA ALA A 26 17.93 2.33 -7.02
C ALA A 26 17.97 2.06 -8.54
N ALA A 27 16.83 1.75 -9.15
CA ALA A 27 16.69 1.57 -10.60
C ALA A 27 16.41 2.89 -11.35
N GLY A 28 16.37 4.03 -10.66
CA GLY A 28 16.06 5.34 -11.25
C GLY A 28 14.56 5.55 -11.54
N VAL A 29 13.68 4.71 -10.97
CA VAL A 29 12.23 4.92 -11.03
C VAL A 29 11.84 5.88 -9.89
N PRO A 30 11.29 7.07 -10.21
CA PRO A 30 11.02 8.07 -9.19
C PRO A 30 9.83 7.67 -8.31
N VAL A 31 9.91 8.01 -7.03
CA VAL A 31 8.81 7.85 -6.08
C VAL A 31 8.39 9.25 -5.62
N ARG A 32 7.46 9.85 -6.38
CA ARG A 32 7.11 11.28 -6.30
C ARG A 32 6.72 11.78 -4.91
N HIS A 33 6.04 10.97 -4.11
CA HIS A 33 5.62 11.37 -2.77
C HIS A 33 6.82 11.45 -1.79
N ILE A 34 7.83 10.58 -1.96
CA ILE A 34 9.09 10.66 -1.20
C ILE A 34 9.83 11.96 -1.54
N ASP A 35 9.98 12.27 -2.84
CA ASP A 35 10.61 13.51 -3.30
C ASP A 35 9.91 14.77 -2.73
N ALA A 36 8.61 14.67 -2.49
CA ALA A 36 7.77 15.75 -1.98
C ALA A 36 7.62 15.77 -0.45
N GLY A 37 8.20 14.81 0.28
CA GLY A 37 8.03 14.69 1.73
C GLY A 37 6.57 14.45 2.16
N ARG A 38 5.79 13.73 1.34
CA ARG A 38 4.37 13.45 1.52
C ARG A 38 4.11 11.98 1.79
N ASN A 39 3.05 11.69 2.52
CA ASN A 39 2.55 10.32 2.65
C ASN A 39 1.95 9.86 1.32
N VAL A 40 2.18 8.58 0.99
CA VAL A 40 1.62 7.97 -0.23
C VAL A 40 0.08 8.08 -0.25
N PRO A 41 -0.54 8.48 -1.36
CA PRO A 41 -1.99 8.49 -1.48
C PRO A 41 -2.52 7.05 -1.52
N MET A 42 -3.56 6.80 -0.74
CA MET A 42 -4.24 5.51 -0.67
C MET A 42 -5.74 5.67 -0.89
N TYR A 43 -6.33 4.70 -1.57
CA TYR A 43 -7.73 4.74 -2.00
C TYR A 43 -8.43 3.43 -1.68
N ARG A 44 -9.65 3.52 -1.19
CA ARG A 44 -10.61 2.42 -1.15
C ARG A 44 -11.07 2.14 -2.57
N THR A 45 -11.11 0.87 -2.94
CA THR A 45 -11.53 0.46 -4.28
C THR A 45 -12.93 -0.15 -4.26
N ASN A 46 -13.54 -0.29 -5.42
CA ASN A 46 -14.76 -1.09 -5.60
C ASN A 46 -14.52 -2.61 -5.61
N ARG A 47 -13.30 -3.08 -5.30
CA ARG A 47 -12.94 -4.51 -5.32
C ARG A 47 -13.03 -5.08 -3.91
N ALA A 48 -14.03 -5.94 -3.69
CA ALA A 48 -14.16 -6.66 -2.43
C ALA A 48 -13.00 -7.67 -2.25
N CYS A 49 -12.44 -7.73 -1.04
CA CYS A 49 -11.57 -8.82 -0.64
C CYS A 49 -12.39 -10.10 -0.44
N ARG A 50 -11.72 -11.26 -0.53
CA ARG A 50 -12.34 -12.54 -0.15
C ARG A 50 -12.68 -12.51 1.34
N PRO A 51 -13.95 -12.73 1.74
CA PRO A 51 -14.33 -12.71 3.15
C PRO A 51 -13.69 -13.87 3.92
N ALA A 52 -13.47 -13.67 5.22
CA ALA A 52 -12.94 -14.68 6.14
C ALA A 52 -13.63 -14.56 7.50
N GLY A 53 -14.56 -15.47 7.79
CA GLY A 53 -15.42 -15.36 8.98
C GLY A 53 -16.24 -14.08 8.94
N GLU A 54 -16.16 -13.29 10.01
CA GLU A 54 -16.86 -12.00 10.12
C GLU A 54 -16.17 -10.88 9.34
N PHE A 55 -14.89 -11.08 8.97
CA PHE A 55 -14.09 -10.08 8.28
C PHE A 55 -14.46 -9.95 6.81
N ARG A 56 -14.87 -8.73 6.44
CA ARG A 56 -15.18 -8.31 5.07
C ARG A 56 -14.76 -6.87 4.87
N GLY A 57 -14.39 -6.52 3.64
CA GLY A 57 -13.96 -5.17 3.31
C GLY A 57 -13.50 -5.06 1.87
N GLU A 58 -13.30 -3.82 1.45
CA GLU A 58 -12.75 -3.47 0.15
C GLU A 58 -11.22 -3.51 0.19
N LEU A 59 -10.61 -3.85 -0.94
CA LEU A 59 -9.19 -3.66 -1.15
C LEU A 59 -8.86 -2.18 -1.08
N VAL A 60 -7.85 -1.83 -0.28
CA VAL A 60 -7.24 -0.50 -0.29
C VAL A 60 -5.96 -0.57 -1.12
N VAL A 61 -5.77 0.39 -2.01
CA VAL A 61 -4.57 0.49 -2.84
C VAL A 61 -3.76 1.74 -2.50
N SER A 62 -2.44 1.66 -2.62
CA SER A 62 -1.56 2.83 -2.65
C SER A 62 -1.21 3.15 -4.09
N MET A 63 -1.12 4.44 -4.44
CA MET A 63 -0.84 4.88 -5.80
C MET A 63 0.51 5.60 -5.90
N ARG A 64 1.27 5.31 -6.96
CA ARG A 64 2.46 6.08 -7.35
C ARG A 64 2.31 6.52 -8.80
N SER A 65 2.66 7.78 -9.06
CA SER A 65 2.77 8.35 -10.40
C SER A 65 4.13 7.95 -10.98
N ILE A 66 4.12 7.08 -12.00
CA ILE A 66 5.32 6.49 -12.60
C ILE A 66 5.46 6.95 -14.06
N PRO A 67 6.63 7.45 -14.52
CA PRO A 67 6.84 7.78 -15.94
C PRO A 67 6.43 6.62 -16.85
N ALA A 68 5.71 6.90 -17.94
CA ALA A 68 5.11 5.86 -18.78
C ALA A 68 6.14 4.82 -19.27
N GLU A 69 7.34 5.28 -19.62
CA GLU A 69 8.46 4.44 -20.07
C GLU A 69 9.05 3.55 -18.97
N GLN A 70 8.81 3.84 -17.70
CA GLN A 70 9.31 3.10 -16.54
C GLN A 70 8.25 2.21 -15.86
N VAL A 71 7.00 2.22 -16.35
CA VAL A 71 5.92 1.38 -15.77
C VAL A 71 6.30 -0.11 -15.81
N ALA A 72 6.89 -0.58 -16.91
CA ALA A 72 7.32 -1.97 -17.03
C ALA A 72 8.40 -2.34 -16.00
N ASP A 73 9.34 -1.43 -15.74
CA ASP A 73 10.34 -1.62 -14.70
C ASP A 73 9.73 -1.60 -13.31
N ALA A 74 8.80 -0.69 -13.04
CA ALA A 74 8.09 -0.63 -11.75
C ALA A 74 7.33 -1.94 -11.46
N VAL A 75 6.64 -2.49 -12.46
CA VAL A 75 5.97 -3.79 -12.37
C VAL A 75 6.98 -4.90 -12.10
N ARG A 76 8.03 -5.00 -12.92
CA ARG A 76 9.04 -6.06 -12.81
C ARG A 76 9.76 -6.04 -11.45
N ILE A 77 10.14 -4.87 -10.98
CA ILE A 77 10.86 -4.69 -9.71
C ILE A 77 9.95 -5.06 -8.54
N SER A 78 8.75 -4.50 -8.46
CA SER A 78 7.83 -4.76 -7.34
C SER A 78 7.30 -6.20 -7.31
N SER A 79 7.17 -6.85 -8.48
CA SER A 79 6.75 -8.26 -8.58
C SER A 79 7.68 -9.25 -7.88
N ARG A 80 8.94 -8.85 -7.62
CA ARG A 80 9.92 -9.68 -6.89
C ARG A 80 9.69 -9.72 -5.38
N PHE A 81 8.65 -9.07 -4.87
CA PHE A 81 8.37 -9.00 -3.43
C PHE A 81 6.98 -9.55 -3.07
N PRO A 82 6.63 -10.80 -3.47
CA PRO A 82 5.27 -11.33 -3.38
C PRO A 82 4.75 -11.51 -1.94
N SER A 83 5.64 -11.65 -0.95
CA SER A 83 5.28 -11.85 0.45
C SER A 83 4.94 -10.55 1.20
N VAL A 84 5.10 -9.38 0.56
CA VAL A 84 4.89 -8.07 1.21
C VAL A 84 3.84 -7.22 0.47
N HIS A 85 4.14 -6.75 -0.74
CA HIS A 85 3.17 -6.01 -1.58
C HIS A 85 3.02 -6.64 -2.96
N GLY A 86 4.12 -7.11 -3.55
CA GLY A 86 4.12 -7.77 -4.85
C GLY A 86 3.85 -6.83 -6.02
N ALA A 87 3.33 -7.42 -7.09
CA ALA A 87 3.03 -6.72 -8.34
C ALA A 87 1.90 -5.69 -8.16
N PRO A 88 1.83 -4.65 -9.03
CA PRO A 88 0.68 -3.77 -9.08
C PRO A 88 -0.63 -4.54 -9.32
N VAL A 89 -1.70 -4.12 -8.67
CA VAL A 89 -3.04 -4.68 -8.87
C VAL A 89 -3.82 -3.99 -9.99
N HIS A 90 -3.35 -2.81 -10.42
CA HIS A 90 -3.93 -2.01 -11.50
C HIS A 90 -2.90 -1.00 -12.05
N VAL A 91 -3.02 -0.67 -13.34
CA VAL A 91 -2.19 0.31 -14.03
C VAL A 91 -3.08 1.17 -14.92
N GLY A 92 -2.93 2.49 -14.86
CA GLY A 92 -3.68 3.43 -15.69
C GLY A 92 -5.04 3.80 -15.09
N GLU A 93 -6.10 3.76 -15.89
CA GLU A 93 -7.39 4.41 -15.63
C GLU A 93 -7.96 4.15 -14.21
N PRO A 94 -7.98 5.16 -13.30
CA PRO A 94 -8.42 4.99 -11.91
C PRO A 94 -9.88 4.55 -11.76
N ALA A 95 -10.74 4.90 -12.71
CA ALA A 95 -12.15 4.50 -12.68
C ALA A 95 -12.33 2.96 -12.69
N GLY A 96 -11.35 2.21 -13.22
CA GLY A 96 -11.32 0.74 -13.16
C GLY A 96 -11.27 0.18 -11.73
N LEU A 97 -10.83 0.99 -10.76
CA LEU A 97 -10.86 0.68 -9.32
C LEU A 97 -11.98 1.40 -8.57
N GLY A 98 -12.85 2.14 -9.27
CA GLY A 98 -13.89 2.96 -8.66
C GLY A 98 -13.37 4.28 -8.07
N ILE A 99 -12.16 4.71 -8.43
CA ILE A 99 -11.56 5.95 -7.94
C ILE A 99 -11.95 7.09 -8.89
N ALA A 100 -12.81 8.00 -8.42
CA ALA A 100 -13.34 9.09 -9.24
C ALA A 100 -12.41 10.31 -9.34
N ASP A 101 -11.65 10.59 -8.28
CA ASP A 101 -10.74 11.74 -8.22
C ASP A 101 -9.45 11.37 -7.47
N LEU A 102 -8.31 11.43 -8.17
CA LEU A 102 -7.00 11.18 -7.57
C LEU A 102 -6.57 12.30 -6.62
N ALA A 103 -7.15 13.50 -6.69
CA ALA A 103 -6.80 14.58 -5.76
C ALA A 103 -7.40 14.38 -4.35
N GLN A 104 -8.29 13.39 -4.17
CA GLN A 104 -9.01 13.12 -2.93
C GLN A 104 -8.74 11.69 -2.43
N PRO A 105 -7.54 11.41 -1.89
CA PRO A 105 -7.25 10.09 -1.33
C PRO A 105 -8.04 9.86 -0.03
N ASP A 106 -8.45 8.61 0.22
CA ASP A 106 -9.07 8.20 1.48
C ASP A 106 -8.08 8.26 2.65
N PHE A 107 -6.79 8.03 2.36
CA PHE A 107 -5.70 8.12 3.33
C PHE A 107 -4.43 8.71 2.69
N GLY A 108 -3.63 9.42 3.48
CA GLY A 108 -2.38 10.04 3.02
C GLY A 108 -2.62 11.41 2.36
N ASP A 109 -1.65 11.86 1.58
CA ASP A 109 -1.68 13.19 0.95
C ASP A 109 -2.02 13.07 -0.55
N PRO A 110 -2.60 14.11 -1.18
CA PRO A 110 -2.84 14.12 -2.62
C PRO A 110 -1.57 13.85 -3.44
N PRO A 111 -1.68 13.09 -4.54
CA PRO A 111 -0.54 12.68 -5.35
C PRO A 111 0.22 13.86 -5.93
N VAL A 112 1.51 13.64 -6.12
CA VAL A 112 2.37 14.49 -6.95
C VAL A 112 2.54 13.79 -8.29
N THR A 113 2.03 14.41 -9.35
CA THR A 113 2.01 13.87 -10.72
C THR A 113 2.65 14.86 -11.67
N ARG A 114 3.38 14.37 -12.67
CA ARG A 114 3.94 15.16 -13.78
C ARG A 114 3.33 14.71 -15.10
N ASP A 115 3.40 15.58 -16.11
CA ASP A 115 2.98 15.23 -17.46
C ASP A 115 3.74 13.98 -17.94
N GLY A 116 2.99 12.98 -18.44
CA GLY A 116 3.53 11.69 -18.87
C GLY A 116 3.65 10.63 -17.77
N ASP A 117 3.38 10.96 -16.50
CA ASP A 117 3.27 9.96 -15.45
C ASP A 117 1.95 9.16 -15.61
N VAL A 118 2.01 7.85 -15.36
CA VAL A 118 0.90 6.90 -15.32
C VAL A 118 0.64 6.52 -13.87
N PRO A 119 -0.61 6.54 -13.39
CA PRO A 119 -0.94 6.07 -12.05
C PRO A 119 -0.83 4.55 -11.98
N VAL A 120 -0.05 4.05 -11.03
CA VAL A 120 0.15 2.61 -10.78
C VAL A 120 -0.27 2.30 -9.34
N PHE A 121 -1.05 1.23 -9.16
CA PHE A 121 -1.71 0.92 -7.89
C PHE A 121 -1.24 -0.43 -7.34
N TRP A 122 -0.86 -0.45 -6.06
CA TRP A 122 -0.48 -1.66 -5.33
C TRP A 122 -1.44 -1.91 -4.17
N ALA A 123 -1.69 -3.17 -3.84
CA ALA A 123 -2.40 -3.53 -2.61
C ALA A 123 -1.66 -2.93 -1.40
N CYS A 124 -2.41 -2.31 -0.48
CA CYS A 124 -1.83 -1.59 0.64
C CYS A 124 -2.09 -2.32 1.97
N GLY A 125 -1.12 -2.23 2.89
CA GLY A 125 -1.22 -2.72 4.27
C GLY A 125 -2.26 -2.00 5.14
N VAL A 126 -2.98 -1.01 4.59
CA VAL A 126 -4.15 -0.37 5.20
C VAL A 126 -5.45 -1.12 4.91
N THR A 127 -5.46 -2.09 3.98
CA THR A 127 -6.62 -2.97 3.73
C THR A 127 -7.18 -3.64 5.00
N PRO A 128 -6.34 -4.19 5.91
CA PRO A 128 -6.80 -4.72 7.19
C PRO A 128 -7.47 -3.65 8.08
N GLN A 129 -7.02 -2.39 8.03
CA GLN A 129 -7.67 -1.31 8.77
C GLN A 129 -9.08 -1.05 8.24
N ALA A 130 -9.25 -1.03 6.92
CA ALA A 130 -10.58 -0.93 6.29
C ALA A 130 -11.48 -2.12 6.67
N MET A 131 -10.94 -3.33 6.72
CA MET A 131 -11.69 -4.52 7.18
C MET A 131 -12.08 -4.43 8.65
N VAL A 132 -11.17 -3.98 9.52
CA VAL A 132 -11.44 -3.77 10.95
C VAL A 132 -12.55 -2.72 11.12
N MET A 133 -12.50 -1.60 10.40
CA MET A 133 -13.54 -0.58 10.45
C MET A 133 -14.90 -1.11 9.99
N ALA A 134 -14.94 -1.93 8.92
CA ALA A 134 -16.17 -2.49 8.38
C ALA A 134 -16.74 -3.63 9.23
N SER A 135 -15.89 -4.40 9.88
CA SER A 135 -16.26 -5.59 10.67
C SER A 135 -16.48 -5.26 12.15
N ALA A 136 -15.96 -4.11 12.61
CA ALA A 136 -16.11 -3.56 13.96
C ALA A 136 -15.87 -4.58 15.09
N PRO A 137 -14.66 -5.19 15.17
CA PRO A 137 -14.34 -6.06 16.29
C PRO A 137 -14.37 -5.27 17.61
N PRO A 138 -14.62 -5.93 18.77
CA PRO A 138 -14.68 -5.25 20.06
C PRO A 138 -13.41 -4.44 20.40
N LEU A 139 -12.25 -4.91 19.92
CA LEU A 139 -10.97 -4.24 20.06
C LEU A 139 -10.03 -4.61 18.91
N ALA A 140 -9.36 -3.62 18.35
CA ALA A 140 -8.25 -3.80 17.41
C ALA A 140 -7.22 -2.70 17.65
N ILE A 141 -5.94 -3.05 17.59
CA ILE A 141 -4.82 -2.12 17.74
C ILE A 141 -4.04 -2.10 16.42
N THR A 142 -3.83 -0.92 15.85
CA THR A 142 -3.07 -0.73 14.60
C THR A 142 -1.99 0.32 14.80
N HIS A 143 -1.01 0.37 13.89
CA HIS A 143 -0.10 1.50 13.82
C HIS A 143 -0.83 2.72 13.24
N SER A 144 -0.34 3.92 13.58
CA SER A 144 -0.74 5.15 12.88
C SER A 144 -0.08 5.21 11.50
N PRO A 145 -0.75 5.72 10.46
CA PRO A 145 -0.12 5.91 9.14
C PRO A 145 1.22 6.67 9.25
N GLY A 146 2.25 6.17 8.56
CA GLY A 146 3.61 6.72 8.60
C GLY A 146 4.47 6.29 9.81
N MET A 147 3.89 5.60 10.80
CA MET A 147 4.56 5.17 12.03
C MET A 147 4.67 3.64 12.10
N MET A 148 5.33 3.03 11.10
CA MET A 148 5.44 1.58 10.96
C MET A 148 6.45 0.97 11.95
N LEU A 149 6.35 -0.34 12.17
CA LEU A 149 7.35 -1.11 12.90
C LEU A 149 8.59 -1.31 12.03
N ILE A 150 9.74 -0.82 12.48
CA ILE A 150 11.05 -1.12 11.87
C ILE A 150 11.55 -2.44 12.46
N THR A 151 11.91 -3.38 11.59
CA THR A 151 12.43 -4.70 11.96
C THR A 151 13.91 -4.84 11.63
N ASP A 152 14.57 -5.86 12.17
CA ASP A 152 15.96 -6.21 11.80
C ASP A 152 16.06 -6.96 10.45
N ALA A 153 14.93 -7.36 9.85
CA ALA A 153 14.92 -8.05 8.55
C ALA A 153 15.16 -7.04 7.41
N PRO A 154 16.21 -7.22 6.58
CA PRO A 154 16.45 -6.38 5.41
C PRO A 154 15.46 -6.68 4.28
N ASP A 155 15.16 -5.68 3.45
CA ASP A 155 14.24 -5.78 2.31
C ASP A 155 14.62 -6.94 1.35
N SER A 156 15.93 -7.21 1.21
CA SER A 156 16.47 -8.28 0.36
C SER A 156 16.02 -9.69 0.76
N ASP A 157 15.66 -9.91 2.02
CA ASP A 157 15.21 -11.22 2.50
C ASP A 157 13.83 -11.60 1.94
N TYR A 158 13.07 -10.61 1.48
CA TYR A 158 11.75 -10.78 0.88
C TYR A 158 11.78 -10.82 -0.65
N GLN A 159 12.97 -10.64 -1.25
CA GLN A 159 13.14 -10.64 -2.69
C GLN A 159 13.19 -12.08 -3.23
N VAL A 160 12.34 -12.41 -4.20
CA VAL A 160 12.41 -13.67 -4.94
C VAL A 160 13.06 -13.46 -6.32
N PRO A 161 13.70 -14.51 -6.90
CA PRO A 161 14.38 -14.44 -8.20
C PRO A 161 13.51 -13.89 -9.35
#